data_AF-A0A3P7JIZ3-F1
#
_entry.id   AF-A0A3P7JIZ3-F1
#
_cell.length_a   1.000
_cell.length_b   1.000
_cell.length_c   1.000
_cell.angle_alpha   90.00
_cell.angle_beta   90.00
_cell.angle_gamma   90.00
#
_symmetry.space_group_name_H-M   'P 1'
#
loop_
_entity.id
_entity.type
_entity.pdbx_description
1 polymer ?
#
loop_
_entity_poly.entity_id
_entity_poly.type
_entity_poly.pdbx_seq_one_letter_code
_entity_poly.pdbx_strand_id
1 'polypeptide(L)' 'ISGSGPGGRILAADLAGAPAGGAAAAPAGPAMPGASFTDIPLTNMRRTIAKRLSESKSTIPHYYLTSEINIDALIK' A
#
# COMPACT_ATOMS: atom_id res chain seq x y z
N ILE A 1 -4.81 18.54 -16.50
CA ILE A 1 -3.44 18.74 -17.02
C ILE A 1 -3.56 18.77 -18.53
N SER A 2 -3.33 19.92 -19.15
CA SER A 2 -3.39 20.04 -20.61
C SER A 2 -2.05 19.57 -21.19
N GLY A 3 -2.06 18.65 -22.15
CA GLY A 3 -0.85 18.13 -22.79
C GLY A 3 -0.40 19.01 -23.95
N SER A 4 0.88 19.39 -23.96
CA SER A 4 1.48 20.28 -24.98
C SER A 4 2.09 19.51 -26.17
N GLY A 5 2.06 18.17 -26.13
CA GLY A 5 2.62 17.33 -27.18
C GLY A 5 1.72 17.19 -28.43
N PRO A 6 2.28 16.78 -29.59
CA PRO A 6 1.53 16.62 -30.83
C PRO A 6 0.36 15.64 -30.68
N GLY A 7 -0.86 16.16 -30.93
CA GLY A 7 -2.12 15.43 -30.71
C GLY A 7 -2.66 15.49 -29.28
N GLY A 8 -2.21 16.44 -28.45
CA GLY A 8 -2.65 16.56 -27.05
C GLY A 8 -1.97 15.58 -26.10
N ARG A 9 -0.83 14.99 -26.51
CA ARG A 9 -0.05 14.08 -25.67
C ARG A 9 0.57 14.85 -24.50
N ILE A 10 0.49 14.29 -23.30
CA ILE A 10 1.09 14.85 -22.09
C ILE A 10 2.59 14.50 -22.10
N LEU A 11 3.44 15.52 -22.15
CA LEU A 11 4.89 15.37 -22.07
C LEU A 11 5.36 15.46 -20.62
N ALA A 12 6.57 14.98 -20.33
CA ALA A 12 7.14 15.04 -18.99
C ALA A 12 7.23 16.48 -18.44
N ALA A 13 7.41 17.46 -19.31
CA ALA A 13 7.41 18.88 -18.96
C ALA A 13 6.03 19.38 -18.48
N ASP A 14 4.93 18.80 -18.97
CA ASP A 14 3.57 19.17 -18.56
C ASP A 14 3.22 18.66 -17.15
N LEU A 15 4.03 17.73 -16.62
CA LEU A 15 3.89 17.16 -15.27
C LEU A 15 4.69 17.92 -14.22
N ALA A 16 5.58 18.84 -14.61
CA ALA A 16 6.49 19.56 -13.70
C ALA A 16 5.78 20.51 -12.72
N GLY A 17 4.54 20.91 -13.01
CA GLY A 17 3.69 21.72 -12.14
C GLY A 17 2.36 21.05 -11.76
N ALA A 18 2.19 19.77 -12.10
CA ALA A 18 1.00 19.04 -11.69
C ALA A 18 1.04 18.88 -10.16
N PRO A 19 -0.08 19.17 -9.44
CA PRO A 19 -0.11 18.87 -8.02
C PRO A 19 0.22 17.38 -7.88
N ALA A 20 1.26 17.07 -7.11
CA ALA A 20 1.53 15.72 -6.69
C ALA A 20 0.35 15.28 -5.84
N GLY A 21 -0.69 14.78 -6.51
CA GLY A 21 -1.85 14.19 -5.89
C GLY A 21 -1.36 12.97 -5.15
N GLY A 22 -0.99 13.15 -3.88
CA GLY A 22 -0.99 12.06 -2.93
C GLY A 22 -2.34 11.40 -3.10
N ALA A 23 -2.35 10.15 -3.56
CA ALA A 23 -3.55 9.45 -3.95
C ALA A 23 -4.57 9.56 -2.81
N ALA A 24 -5.51 10.50 -2.95
CA ALA A 24 -6.64 10.61 -2.06
C ALA A 24 -7.36 9.27 -2.17
N ALA A 25 -7.67 8.67 -1.03
CA ALA A 25 -8.43 7.44 -0.98
C ALA A 25 -9.66 7.62 -1.89
N ALA A 26 -9.77 6.79 -2.93
CA ALA A 26 -10.94 6.79 -3.78
C ALA A 26 -12.17 6.61 -2.87
N PRO A 27 -13.25 7.40 -3.06
CA PRO A 27 -14.47 7.19 -2.31
C PRO A 27 -14.92 5.74 -2.50
N ALA A 28 -15.29 5.09 -1.40
CA ALA A 28 -15.88 3.76 -1.46
C ALA A 28 -17.04 3.79 -2.46
N GLY A 29 -17.01 2.90 -3.46
CA GLY A 29 -18.08 2.79 -4.45
C GLY A 29 -19.41 2.49 -3.75
N PRO A 30 -20.55 2.80 -4.41
CA PRO A 30 -21.86 2.56 -3.81
C PRO A 30 -22.00 1.09 -3.43
N ALA A 31 -22.38 0.84 -2.17
CA ALA A 31 -22.62 -0.50 -1.67
C ALA A 31 -23.67 -1.20 -2.54
N MET A 32 -23.31 -2.37 -3.06
CA MET A 32 -24.21 -3.17 -3.89
C MET A 32 -25.38 -3.67 -3.02
N PRO A 33 -26.66 -3.48 -3.43
CA PRO A 33 -27.79 -3.94 -2.64
C PRO A 33 -27.74 -5.46 -2.44
N GLY A 34 -27.68 -5.91 -1.18
CA GLY A 34 -27.65 -7.33 -0.81
C GLY A 34 -26.33 -7.88 -0.25
N ALA A 35 -25.30 -7.05 -0.07
CA ALA A 35 -24.06 -7.48 0.58
C ALA A 35 -24.31 -7.76 2.08
N SER A 36 -24.18 -9.02 2.51
CA SER A 36 -24.22 -9.44 3.92
C SER A 36 -23.01 -8.97 4.77
N PHE A 37 -22.15 -8.12 4.20
CA PHE A 37 -20.92 -7.63 4.83
C PHE A 37 -20.82 -6.11 4.69
N THR A 38 -19.99 -5.50 5.52
CA THR A 38 -19.73 -4.07 5.50
C THR A 38 -18.27 -3.82 5.12
N ASP A 39 -18.07 -3.00 4.09
CA ASP A 39 -16.73 -2.56 3.70
C ASP A 39 -16.25 -1.40 4.57
N ILE A 40 -15.05 -1.56 5.13
CA ILE A 40 -14.38 -0.51 5.91
C ILE A 40 -13.14 -0.05 5.12
N PRO A 41 -13.02 1.26 4.81
CA PRO A 41 -11.89 1.75 4.04
C PRO A 41 -10.57 1.64 4.83
N LEU A 42 -9.49 1.27 4.14
CA LEU A 42 -8.17 1.20 4.75
C LEU A 42 -7.64 2.61 5.10
N THR A 43 -7.15 2.75 6.33
CA THR A 43 -6.39 3.93 6.75
C THR A 43 -5.03 4.00 6.03
N ASN A 44 -4.47 5.20 5.87
CA ASN A 44 -3.16 5.39 5.24
C ASN A 44 -2.04 4.62 5.96
N MET A 45 -2.09 4.55 7.29
CA MET A 45 -1.19 3.72 8.10
C MET A 45 -1.24 2.24 7.70
N ARG A 46 -2.45 1.65 7.62
CA ARG A 46 -2.62 0.24 7.23
C ARG A 46 -2.18 -0.02 5.80
N ARG A 47 -2.44 0.92 4.88
CA ARG A 47 -1.99 0.82 3.49
C ARG A 47 -0.47 0.75 3.38
N THR A 48 0.25 1.59 4.13
CA THR A 48 1.72 1.61 4.13
C THR A 48 2.30 0.33 4.71
N ILE A 49 1.73 -0.17 5.81
CA ILE A 49 2.14 -1.46 6.41
C ILE A 49 1.93 -2.60 5.41
N ALA A 50 0.77 -2.67 4.78
CA ALA A 50 0.46 -3.70 3.79
C ALA A 50 1.44 -3.69 2.61
N LYS A 51 1.78 -2.51 2.08
CA LYS A 51 2.77 -2.37 1.01
C LYS A 51 4.13 -2.97 1.41
N ARG A 52 4.65 -2.60 2.57
CA ARG A 52 5.98 -3.04 3.05
C ARG A 52 6.01 -4.54 3.36
N LEU A 53 4.96 -5.06 4.00
CA LEU A 53 4.87 -6.50 4.28
C LEU A 53 4.76 -7.32 3.00
N SER A 54 3.95 -6.85 2.04
CA SER A 54 3.81 -7.51 0.74
C SER A 54 5.12 -7.53 -0.03
N GLU A 55 5.85 -6.42 -0.09
CA GLU A 55 7.15 -6.32 -0.75
C GLU A 55 8.18 -7.26 -0.12
N SER A 56 8.29 -7.26 1.21
CA SER A 56 9.21 -8.16 1.93
C SER A 56 8.90 -9.63 1.64
N LYS A 57 7.63 -10.04 1.77
CA LYS A 57 7.26 -11.46 1.69
C LYS A 57 7.25 -12.00 0.26
N SER A 58 7.12 -11.15 -0.76
CA SER A 58 7.17 -11.56 -2.16
C SER A 58 8.59 -11.59 -2.74
N THR A 59 9.47 -10.68 -2.29
CA THR A 59 10.81 -10.53 -2.88
C THR A 59 11.89 -11.32 -2.14
N ILE A 60 11.71 -11.55 -0.84
CA ILE A 60 12.73 -12.19 0.00
C ILE A 60 12.37 -13.66 0.24
N PRO A 61 13.26 -14.62 -0.05
CA PRO A 61 13.04 -16.03 0.27
C PRO A 61 13.18 -16.24 1.79
N HIS A 62 12.04 -16.34 2.47
CA HIS A 62 12.00 -16.56 3.91
C HIS A 62 12.11 -18.06 4.22
N TYR A 63 12.99 -18.40 5.15
CA TYR A 63 13.04 -19.72 5.78
C TYR A 63 13.03 -19.54 7.30
N TYR A 64 12.52 -20.56 7.99
CA TYR A 64 12.31 -20.51 9.44
C TYR A 64 13.22 -21.53 10.12
N LEU A 65 13.89 -21.09 11.18
CA LEU A 65 14.66 -21.94 12.08
C LEU A 65 14.11 -21.78 13.50
N THR A 66 14.08 -22.88 14.23
CA THR A 66 13.64 -22.90 15.62
C THR A 66 14.74 -23.53 16.46
N SER A 67 15.02 -22.94 17.62
CA SER A 67 15.96 -23.44 18.61
C SER A 67 15.34 -23.31 19.99
N GLU A 68 15.66 -24.25 20.86
CA GLU A 68 15.29 -24.21 22.27
C GLU A 68 16.40 -23.53 23.07
N ILE A 69 16.04 -22.75 24.08
CA ILE A 69 16.97 -22.00 24.91
C ILE A 69 16.56 -22.19 26.38
N ASN A 70 17.46 -22.69 27.22
CA ASN A 70 17.25 -22.73 28.67
C ASN A 70 17.55 -21.35 29.26
N ILE A 71 16.59 -20.81 30.02
CA ILE A 71 16.66 -19.46 30.62
C ILE A 71 16.78 -19.50 32.15
N ASP A 72 16.97 -20.67 32.77
CA ASP A 72 16.95 -20.85 34.23
C ASP A 72 18.04 -20.02 34.92
N ALA A 73 19.21 -19.89 34.29
CA ALA A 73 20.32 -19.09 34.78
C ALA A 73 20.09 -17.56 34.67
N LEU A 74 19.12 -17.11 33.88
CA LEU A 74 18.82 -15.68 33.68
C LEU A 74 17.74 -15.14 34.63
N ILE A 75 16.96 -16.02 35.28
CA ILE A 75 15.81 -15.65 36.12
C ILE A 75 16.19 -15.54 37.62
N LYS A 76 17.42 -15.91 37.99
CA LYS A 76 17.90 -15.90 39.38
C LYS A 76 18.71 -14.65 39.70
#